data_AF-A0A7C7ZQX2-F1
#
_entry.id   AF-A0A7C7ZQX2-F1
#
_cell.length_a   1.000
_cell.length_b   1.000
_cell.length_c   1.000
_cell.angle_alpha   90.00
_cell.angle_beta   90.00
_cell.angle_gamma   90.00
#
_symmetry.space_group_name_H-M   'P 1'
#
loop_
_entity.id
_entity.type
_entity.pdbx_description
1 polymer ?
#
loop_
_entity_poly.entity_id
_entity_poly.type
_entity_poly.pdbx_seq_one_letter_code
_entity_poly.pdbx_strand_id
1 'polypeptide(L)'
;EENNDIISTNFASINPALGIEFGYLDLVFLRLGMGNFQNELQFDNSKELSFQPNFGIGFKYKSIEMDYAFTDIGNQSIALYSNVFSLKFDFNLFR
;
A
#
# COMPACT_ATOMS: atom_id res chain seq x y z
N GLU A 1 8.76 19.91 0.92
CA GLU A 1 7.87 19.64 -0.23
C GLU A 1 6.46 19.56 0.31
N GLU A 2 5.53 20.30 -0.29
CA GLU A 2 4.09 20.18 0.03
C GLU A 2 3.55 18.95 -0.70
N ASN A 3 3.21 17.89 0.02
CA ASN A 3 2.41 16.81 -0.53
C ASN A 3 0.95 17.30 -0.57
N ASN A 4 0.31 17.23 -1.74
CA ASN A 4 -1.09 17.62 -1.96
C ASN A 4 -2.07 16.58 -1.37
N ASP A 5 -1.93 16.21 -0.08
CA ASP A 5 -2.84 15.29 0.58
C ASP A 5 -4.22 15.96 0.85
N ILE A 6 -5.26 15.15 1.05
CA ILE A 6 -6.69 15.58 1.14
C ILE A 6 -6.94 16.71 2.15
N ILE A 7 -6.21 16.73 3.27
CA ILE A 7 -6.18 17.87 4.20
C ILE A 7 -4.72 18.29 4.32
N SER A 8 -4.34 19.30 3.55
CA SER A 8 -3.02 19.89 3.54
C SER A 8 -3.12 21.35 3.99
N THR A 9 -2.41 21.67 5.08
CA THR A 9 -2.08 23.04 5.50
C THR A 9 -0.56 23.15 5.60
N ASN A 10 0.01 24.36 5.52
CA ASN A 10 1.47 24.58 5.60
C ASN A 10 2.15 24.02 6.87
N PHE A 11 1.38 23.53 7.85
CA PHE A 11 1.86 22.96 9.11
C PHE A 11 1.63 21.44 9.23
N ALA A 12 0.66 20.86 8.51
CA ALA A 12 0.32 19.44 8.63
C ALA A 12 -0.36 18.90 7.36
N SER A 13 -0.05 17.64 7.04
CA SER A 13 -0.61 16.89 5.92
C SER A 13 -1.19 15.56 6.40
N ILE A 14 -2.37 15.19 5.91
CA ILE A 14 -3.04 13.93 6.27
C ILE A 14 -3.28 13.10 5.01
N ASN A 15 -2.56 11.98 4.91
CA ASN A 15 -2.73 10.98 3.84
C ASN A 15 -3.52 9.79 4.39
N PRO A 16 -4.84 9.69 4.12
CA PRO A 16 -5.64 8.57 4.59
C PRO A 16 -5.26 7.27 3.84
N ALA A 17 -5.34 6.14 4.53
CA ALA A 17 -5.22 4.83 3.93
C ALA A 17 -6.22 3.87 4.56
N LEU A 18 -6.75 2.96 3.76
CA LEU A 18 -7.71 1.95 4.15
C LEU A 18 -7.22 0.59 3.68
N GLY A 19 -7.38 -0.44 4.51
CA GLY A 19 -6.97 -1.79 4.18
C GLY A 19 -7.80 -2.84 4.89
N ILE A 20 -7.95 -3.99 4.25
CA ILE A 20 -8.56 -5.19 4.81
C ILE A 20 -7.60 -6.37 4.63
N GLU A 21 -7.56 -7.23 5.64
CA GLU A 21 -6.80 -8.48 5.61
C GLU A 21 -7.74 -9.65 5.89
N PHE A 22 -7.64 -10.70 5.08
CA PHE A 22 -8.30 -11.97 5.27
C PHE A 22 -7.24 -13.06 5.49
N GLY A 23 -7.22 -13.62 6.70
CA GLY A 23 -6.32 -14.71 7.08
C GLY A 23 -7.00 -16.07 7.07
N TYR A 24 -6.28 -17.10 6.61
CA TYR A 24 -6.69 -18.51 6.72
C TYR A 24 -5.62 -19.30 7.48
N LEU A 25 -6.04 -19.89 8.61
CA LEU A 25 -5.20 -20.74 9.49
C LEU A 25 -3.89 -20.10 9.94
N ASP A 26 -3.82 -18.77 10.02
CA ASP A 26 -2.60 -18.00 10.26
C ASP A 26 -1.43 -18.35 9.32
N LEU A 27 -1.74 -18.95 8.17
CA LEU A 27 -0.78 -19.47 7.20
C LEU A 27 -0.86 -18.73 5.87
N VAL A 28 -2.07 -18.39 5.41
CA VAL A 28 -2.29 -17.64 4.17
C VAL A 28 -3.00 -16.34 4.49
N PHE A 29 -2.52 -15.24 3.92
CA PHE A 29 -3.09 -13.91 4.10
C PHE A 29 -3.38 -13.29 2.74
N LEU A 30 -4.60 -12.80 2.55
CA LEU A 30 -4.97 -11.96 1.40
C LEU A 30 -5.19 -10.54 1.91
N ARG A 31 -4.54 -9.58 1.26
CA ARG A 31 -4.57 -8.17 1.64
C ARG A 31 -5.07 -7.34 0.48
N LEU A 32 -6.00 -6.45 0.78
CA LEU A 32 -6.47 -5.43 -0.15
C LEU A 32 -6.38 -4.10 0.56
N GLY A 33 -5.92 -3.08 -0.15
CA GLY A 33 -5.86 -1.74 0.40
C GLY A 33 -5.97 -0.69 -0.67
N MET A 34 -6.18 0.53 -0.21
CA MET A 34 -6.06 1.74 -1.00
C MET A 34 -5.54 2.84 -0.11
N GLY A 35 -4.65 3.67 -0.64
CA GLY A 35 -4.08 4.77 0.09
C GLY A 35 -3.56 5.82 -0.87
N ASN A 36 -2.67 6.67 -0.36
CA ASN A 36 -2.02 7.69 -1.15
C ASN A 36 -3.02 8.60 -1.90
N PHE A 37 -4.00 9.11 -1.17
CA PHE A 37 -5.02 9.97 -1.77
C PHE A 37 -4.48 11.39 -1.93
N GLN A 38 -4.29 11.83 -3.17
CA GLN A 38 -3.67 13.11 -3.50
C GLN A 38 -4.45 13.87 -4.57
N ASN A 39 -4.45 15.21 -4.50
CA ASN A 39 -4.94 16.02 -5.62
C ASN A 39 -3.83 16.20 -6.65
N GLU A 40 -3.90 15.46 -7.76
CA GLU A 40 -2.92 15.53 -8.86
C GLU A 40 -3.38 16.54 -9.93
N LEU A 41 -2.43 17.27 -10.52
CA LEU A 41 -2.71 18.18 -11.64
C LEU A 41 -2.68 17.37 -12.93
N GLN A 42 -3.77 17.43 -13.68
CA GLN A 42 -3.90 16.75 -14.96
C GLN A 42 -3.29 17.57 -16.11
N PHE A 43 -3.07 16.92 -17.25
CA PHE A 43 -2.53 17.56 -18.46
C PHE A 43 -3.40 18.71 -19.00
N ASP A 44 -4.67 18.76 -18.63
CA ASP A 44 -5.63 19.80 -18.99
C ASP A 44 -5.76 20.92 -17.93
N ASN A 45 -4.86 20.95 -16.94
CA ASN A 45 -4.85 21.84 -15.77
C ASN A 45 -6.02 21.65 -14.79
N SER A 46 -6.81 20.58 -14.91
CA SER A 46 -7.77 20.21 -13.87
C SER A 46 -7.05 19.56 -12.67
N LYS A 47 -7.67 19.61 -11.50
CA LYS A 47 -7.22 18.88 -10.30
C LYS A 47 -8.17 17.72 -10.05
N GLU A 48 -7.62 16.52 -9.96
CA GLU A 48 -8.39 15.32 -9.66
C GLU A 48 -7.82 14.60 -8.45
N LEU A 49 -8.70 13.95 -7.69
CA LEU A 49 -8.31 13.12 -6.57
C LEU A 49 -7.83 11.76 -7.09
N SER A 50 -6.52 11.53 -6.98
CA SER A 50 -5.86 10.26 -7.20
C SER A 50 -5.92 9.39 -5.93
N PHE A 51 -5.82 8.07 -6.11
CA PHE A 51 -5.59 7.10 -5.04
C PHE A 51 -4.88 5.86 -5.60
N GLN A 52 -4.17 5.16 -4.72
CA GLN A 52 -3.37 3.98 -5.07
C GLN A 52 -3.96 2.71 -4.45
N PRO A 53 -4.68 1.89 -5.23
CA PRO A 53 -5.08 0.57 -4.79
C PRO A 53 -3.88 -0.37 -4.74
N ASN A 54 -3.92 -1.31 -3.80
CA ASN A 54 -2.90 -2.32 -3.58
C ASN A 54 -3.54 -3.68 -3.25
N PHE A 55 -2.82 -4.73 -3.65
CA PHE A 55 -3.16 -6.13 -3.40
C PHE A 55 -1.92 -6.83 -2.84
N GLY A 56 -2.11 -7.74 -1.90
CA GLY A 56 -1.03 -8.56 -1.38
C GLY A 56 -1.47 -9.97 -1.03
N ILE A 57 -0.51 -10.90 -1.12
CA ILE A 57 -0.64 -12.26 -0.62
C ILE A 57 0.55 -12.58 0.28
N GLY A 58 0.26 -13.17 1.43
CA GLY A 58 1.25 -13.59 2.42
C GLY A 58 1.15 -15.07 2.71
N PHE A 59 2.30 -15.69 2.95
CA PHE A 59 2.42 -17.07 3.41
C PHE A 59 3.32 -17.11 4.64
N LYS A 60 2.81 -17.64 5.76
CA LYS A 60 3.55 -17.79 7.00
C LYS A 60 3.58 -19.25 7.42
N TYR A 61 4.78 -19.80 7.56
CA TYR A 61 4.96 -21.15 8.07
C TYR A 61 6.09 -21.19 9.08
N LYS A 62 5.77 -21.54 10.33
CA LYS A 62 6.71 -21.54 11.46
C LYS A 62 7.40 -20.17 11.57
N SER A 63 8.71 -20.14 11.39
CA SER A 63 9.55 -18.95 11.49
C SER A 63 9.81 -18.25 10.16
N ILE A 64 9.20 -18.69 9.06
CA ILE A 64 9.39 -18.09 7.73
C ILE A 64 8.08 -17.46 7.30
N GLU A 65 8.15 -16.20 6.87
CA GLU A 65 7.05 -15.44 6.31
C GLU A 65 7.48 -14.84 4.97
N MET A 66 6.66 -15.04 3.95
CA MET A 66 6.86 -14.55 2.59
C MET A 66 5.66 -13.70 2.21
N ASP A 67 5.90 -12.47 1.78
CA ASP A 67 4.84 -11.61 1.28
C ASP A 67 5.16 -11.12 -0.12
N TYR A 68 4.12 -11.06 -0.94
CA TYR A 68 4.14 -10.38 -2.21
C TYR A 68 3.08 -9.29 -2.21
N ALA A 69 3.43 -8.08 -2.62
CA ALA A 69 2.51 -6.98 -2.80
C ALA A 69 2.64 -6.40 -4.21
N PHE A 70 1.48 -6.20 -4.83
CA PHE A 70 1.32 -5.47 -6.07
C PHE A 70 0.65 -4.14 -5.74
N THR A 71 1.34 -3.03 -5.99
CA THR A 71 0.90 -1.70 -5.57
C THR A 71 0.72 -0.78 -6.76
N ASP A 72 -0.10 0.26 -6.57
CA ASP A 72 -0.39 1.29 -7.57
C ASP A 72 -1.12 0.69 -8.79
N ILE A 73 -2.14 -0.14 -8.49
CA ILE A 73 -2.87 -0.95 -9.48
C ILE A 73 -3.97 -0.11 -10.15
N GLY A 74 -3.64 0.56 -11.23
CA GLY A 74 -4.64 1.22 -12.08
C GLY A 74 -4.24 2.64 -12.41
N ASN A 75 -4.62 3.08 -13.60
CA ASN A 75 -4.26 4.35 -14.23
C ASN A 75 -4.91 5.59 -13.57
N GLN A 76 -5.05 5.58 -12.24
CA GLN A 76 -5.63 6.66 -11.42
C GLN A 76 -4.55 7.55 -10.79
N SER A 77 -3.27 7.22 -10.98
CA SER A 77 -2.11 8.07 -10.70
C SER A 77 -1.19 8.05 -11.93
N ILE A 78 -0.38 9.08 -12.08
CA ILE A 78 0.70 9.16 -13.09
C ILE A 78 1.82 8.13 -12.80
N ALA A 79 1.84 7.54 -11.60
CA ALA A 79 2.89 6.66 -11.12
C ALA A 79 2.84 5.22 -11.72
N LEU A 80 4.01 4.56 -11.71
CA LEU A 80 4.21 3.22 -12.25
C LEU A 80 3.82 2.15 -11.21
N TYR A 81 3.14 1.09 -11.65
CA TYR A 81 2.87 -0.07 -10.80
C TYR A 81 4.17 -0.70 -10.28
N SER A 82 4.12 -1.27 -9.07
CA SER A 82 5.29 -1.85 -8.40
C SER A 82 5.02 -3.25 -7.86
N ASN A 83 6.05 -4.10 -7.92
CA ASN A 83 6.05 -5.47 -7.41
C ASN A 83 7.02 -5.53 -6.22
N VAL A 84 6.52 -5.81 -5.02
CA VAL A 84 7.32 -5.87 -3.78
C VAL A 84 7.33 -7.30 -3.26
N PHE A 85 8.52 -7.85 -3.05
CA PHE A 85 8.72 -9.17 -2.46
C PHE A 85 9.41 -9.00 -1.09
N SER A 86 8.82 -9.59 -0.06
CA SER A 86 9.35 -9.55 1.31
C SER A 86 9.55 -10.96 1.84
N LEU A 87 10.63 -11.14 2.59
CA LEU A 87 10.97 -12.38 3.25
C LEU A 87 11.39 -12.06 4.69
N LYS A 88 10.75 -12.70 5.65
CA LYS A 88 10.96 -12.48 7.07
C LYS A 88 11.26 -13.80 7.77
N PHE A 89 12.23 -13.73 8.68
CA PHE A 89 12.70 -14.87 9.47
C PHE A 89 12.60 -14.53 10.96
N ASP A 90 11.91 -15.38 11.73
CA ASP A 90 11.84 -15.30 13.19
C ASP A 90 12.88 -16.23 13.84
N PHE A 91 13.91 -15.63 14.43
CA PHE A 91 15.04 -16.33 15.06
C PHE A 91 14.77 -16.80 16.50
N ASN A 92 13.54 -16.65 17.02
CA ASN A 92 13.20 -17.15 18.37
C ASN A 92 13.35 -18.68 18.53
N LEU A 93 13.57 -19.42 17.44
CA LEU A 93 13.95 -20.84 17.45
C LEU A 93 15.35 -21.12 18.05
N PHE A 94 16.20 -20.10 18.22
CA PHE A 94 17.58 -20.26 18.73
C PHE A 94 17.77 -19.85 20.20
N ARG A 95 16.68 -19.60 20.94
CA ARG A 95 16.75 -19.25 22.38
C ARG A 95 16.30 -20.40 23.28
#